data_AF-A0A2V4TPY9-F1
#
_entry.id   AF-A0A2V4TPY9-F1
#
_cell.length_a   1.000
_cell.length_b   1.000
_cell.length_c   1.000
_cell.angle_alpha   90.00
_cell.angle_beta   90.00
_cell.angle_gamma   90.00
#
_symmetry.space_group_name_H-M   'P 1'
#
loop_
_entity.id
_entity.type
_entity.pdbx_description
1 polymer ?
#
loop_
_entity_poly.entity_id
_entity_poly.type
_entity_poly.pdbx_seq_one_letter_code
_entity_poly.pdbx_strand_id
1 'polypeptide(L)'
;MLTRAPSPEGSRPPRPSPLSSHVGETDRLGYLDRFFKHRSKIERQPMNSASSASPDRSADQQEIPEKPGDSYVQSFARGLSVIRAFNAEHPEQTLTDVAAATGLTRAGARRILLTLQTLGYVEAEGRLFRLTPRILDLGFAYLTSMPFWNLAEPVMEELSQEVHESCSAAVLDRTEIVYVLRVPTHKIMTINLSIGSRLPAYCTSMGRVLLASLDDAALDETLGSSPLYAHTARTVTDVGELKKIIAQVRQQGWAIVDQELEGGLISISAPIRNRQGRVIAAMNISGNAQRTSAKQMVKTFLDPLQHAAAHVSSMVARRT
;
A
#
# COMPACT_ATOMS: atom_id res chain seq x y z
N MET A 1 -47.38 -41.60 -54.62
CA MET A 1 -47.96 -42.36 -53.49
C MET A 1 -46.89 -42.50 -52.41
N LEU A 2 -47.19 -41.98 -51.20
CA LEU A 2 -46.62 -42.37 -49.88
C LEU A 2 -45.12 -42.14 -49.66
N THR A 3 -44.59 -41.54 -48.58
CA THR A 3 -45.05 -40.72 -47.45
C THR A 3 -43.72 -40.31 -46.79
N ARG A 4 -43.40 -39.02 -46.70
CA ARG A 4 -42.20 -38.54 -46.00
C ARG A 4 -42.61 -38.12 -44.59
N ALA A 5 -42.10 -38.82 -43.58
CA ALA A 5 -42.34 -38.55 -42.17
C ALA A 5 -41.72 -37.19 -41.76
N PRO A 6 -42.35 -36.42 -40.85
CA PRO A 6 -41.77 -35.21 -40.29
C PRO A 6 -40.77 -35.54 -39.17
N SER A 7 -39.64 -34.83 -39.17
CA SER A 7 -38.62 -34.87 -38.12
C SER A 7 -39.13 -34.26 -36.81
N PRO A 8 -38.70 -34.76 -35.64
CA PRO A 8 -39.14 -34.23 -34.34
C PRO A 8 -38.45 -32.90 -34.02
N GLU A 9 -39.25 -31.92 -33.61
CA GLU A 9 -38.80 -30.65 -33.04
C GLU A 9 -37.96 -30.91 -31.78
N GLY A 10 -36.68 -30.54 -31.85
CA GLY A 10 -35.78 -30.49 -30.70
C GLY A 10 -36.15 -29.32 -29.78
N SER A 11 -36.61 -29.67 -28.60
CA SER A 11 -36.82 -28.79 -27.45
C SER A 11 -35.54 -28.04 -27.10
N ARG A 12 -35.56 -26.70 -27.24
CA ARG A 12 -34.51 -25.81 -26.72
C ARG A 12 -34.53 -25.83 -25.19
N PRO A 13 -33.38 -25.93 -24.51
CA PRO A 13 -33.32 -25.79 -23.06
C PRO A 13 -33.64 -24.34 -22.64
N PRO A 14 -34.24 -24.11 -21.47
CA PRO A 14 -34.61 -22.78 -21.02
C PRO A 14 -33.35 -21.94 -20.73
N ARG A 15 -33.40 -20.66 -21.11
CA ARG A 15 -32.39 -19.67 -20.70
C ARG A 15 -32.38 -19.55 -19.17
N PRO A 16 -31.22 -19.51 -18.50
CA PRO A 16 -31.20 -19.21 -17.07
C PRO A 16 -31.65 -17.77 -16.84
N SER A 17 -32.67 -17.60 -15.99
CA SER A 17 -33.08 -16.31 -15.46
C SER A 17 -31.94 -15.70 -14.61
N PRO A 18 -31.73 -14.37 -14.65
CA PRO A 18 -30.72 -13.75 -13.82
C PRO A 18 -31.13 -13.84 -12.36
N LEU A 19 -30.35 -14.60 -11.58
CA LEU A 19 -30.42 -14.58 -10.12
C LEU A 19 -30.02 -13.19 -9.63
N SER A 20 -31.04 -12.43 -9.23
CA SER A 20 -30.94 -11.29 -8.33
C SER A 20 -30.10 -11.69 -7.11
N SER A 21 -28.89 -11.14 -7.02
CA SER A 21 -28.15 -11.00 -5.76
C SER A 21 -27.97 -9.51 -5.49
N HIS A 22 -29.05 -8.86 -5.04
CA HIS A 22 -28.95 -7.66 -4.23
C HIS A 22 -28.33 -8.05 -2.88
N VAL A 23 -27.01 -7.94 -2.79
CA VAL A 23 -26.29 -7.74 -1.53
C VAL A 23 -25.54 -6.42 -1.68
N GLY A 24 -25.87 -5.51 -0.76
CA GLY A 24 -25.70 -4.06 -0.87
C GLY A 24 -24.33 -3.57 -1.33
N GLU A 25 -24.37 -2.72 -2.33
CA GLU A 25 -23.27 -1.88 -2.82
C GLU A 25 -22.76 -0.89 -1.74
N THR A 26 -23.49 -0.76 -0.64
CA THR A 26 -23.21 0.08 0.53
C THR A 26 -22.15 -0.48 1.51
N ASP A 27 -21.82 -1.77 1.46
CA ASP A 27 -20.77 -2.35 2.31
C ASP A 27 -19.36 -2.25 1.70
N ARG A 28 -19.27 -1.91 0.40
CA ARG A 28 -18.02 -1.92 -0.38
C ARG A 28 -17.19 -0.64 -0.23
N LEU A 29 -17.81 0.47 0.17
CA LEU A 29 -17.15 1.76 0.41
C LEU A 29 -16.66 1.93 1.86
N GLY A 30 -17.20 1.15 2.82
CA GLY A 30 -16.83 1.26 4.24
C GLY A 30 -15.43 0.73 4.61
N TYR A 31 -14.74 0.04 3.70
CA TYR A 31 -13.42 -0.54 3.95
C TYR A 31 -12.29 0.47 3.73
N LEU A 32 -12.35 1.27 2.66
CA LEU A 32 -11.45 2.39 2.43
C LEU A 32 -11.64 3.47 3.50
N ASP A 33 -12.89 3.66 3.92
CA ASP A 33 -13.30 4.65 4.91
C ASP A 33 -12.65 4.40 6.28
N ARG A 34 -12.55 3.14 6.75
CA ARG A 34 -11.91 2.83 8.04
C ARG A 34 -10.38 2.93 8.01
N PHE A 35 -9.76 2.60 6.88
CA PHE A 35 -8.31 2.66 6.70
C PHE A 35 -7.80 4.10 6.54
N PHE A 36 -8.59 4.98 5.90
CA PHE A 36 -8.25 6.40 5.74
C PHE A 36 -8.81 7.34 6.83
N LYS A 37 -10.01 7.10 7.41
CA LYS A 37 -10.58 7.97 8.48
C LYS A 37 -9.89 7.86 9.83
N HIS A 38 -9.18 6.78 10.14
CA HIS A 38 -8.42 6.70 11.40
C HIS A 38 -7.26 7.70 11.48
N ARG A 39 -6.93 8.37 10.36
CA ARG A 39 -5.92 9.44 10.34
C ARG A 39 -6.45 10.81 10.78
N SER A 40 -7.77 11.00 10.94
CA SER A 40 -8.38 12.32 11.15
C SER A 40 -9.20 12.48 12.44
N LYS A 41 -9.22 11.50 13.36
CA LYS A 41 -9.88 11.64 14.67
C LYS A 41 -8.89 11.53 15.83
N ILE A 42 -8.24 12.66 16.12
CA ILE A 42 -7.81 12.99 17.49
C ILE A 42 -8.67 14.20 17.89
N GLU A 43 -9.87 13.92 18.39
CA GLU A 43 -10.83 14.94 18.83
C GLU A 43 -10.45 15.47 20.22
N ARG A 44 -10.63 16.79 20.37
CA ARG A 44 -10.44 17.59 21.58
C ARG A 44 -11.67 17.50 22.49
N GLN A 45 -11.46 17.50 23.80
CA GLN A 45 -12.44 17.93 24.81
C GLN A 45 -11.77 18.74 25.94
N PRO A 46 -12.52 19.59 26.68
CA PRO A 46 -12.00 20.83 27.28
C PRO A 46 -11.48 20.66 28.72
N MET A 47 -10.51 21.51 29.08
CA MET A 47 -9.94 21.65 30.43
C MET A 47 -10.92 22.34 31.38
N ASN A 48 -11.13 21.74 32.56
CA ASN A 48 -11.56 22.45 33.76
C ASN A 48 -10.63 22.10 34.93
N SER A 49 -10.31 23.11 35.74
CA SER A 49 -9.32 23.16 36.81
C SER A 49 -9.82 22.62 38.15
N ALA A 50 -8.97 21.90 38.90
CA ALA A 50 -8.41 22.33 40.21
C ALA A 50 -7.75 21.19 41.02
N SER A 51 -6.44 21.38 41.28
CA SER A 51 -5.69 21.20 42.53
C SER A 51 -5.58 19.87 43.31
N SER A 52 -4.33 19.39 43.37
CA SER A 52 -3.50 19.08 44.56
C SER A 52 -3.11 17.62 44.87
N ALA A 53 -1.81 17.50 45.17
CA ALA A 53 -1.04 16.41 45.79
C ALA A 53 -0.37 15.37 44.86
N SER A 54 0.96 15.36 44.89
CA SER A 54 1.87 14.27 44.50
C SER A 54 2.58 13.75 45.78
N PRO A 55 3.41 12.69 45.76
CA PRO A 55 3.75 11.79 44.64
C PRO A 55 3.68 10.29 45.01
N ASP A 56 3.57 9.41 44.01
CA ASP A 56 4.43 8.21 43.84
C ASP A 56 4.01 7.43 42.58
N ARG A 57 4.98 6.74 41.98
CA ARG A 57 4.92 5.71 40.93
C ARG A 57 5.22 6.12 39.49
N SER A 58 6.45 5.78 39.12
CA SER A 58 6.91 5.31 37.82
C SER A 58 5.89 4.45 37.06
N ALA A 59 5.23 5.04 36.05
CA ALA A 59 4.68 4.42 34.84
C ALA A 59 4.06 5.54 33.98
N ASP A 60 3.96 5.33 32.67
CA ASP A 60 3.39 6.24 31.65
C ASP A 60 4.26 7.44 31.24
N GLN A 61 5.32 7.16 30.48
CA GLN A 61 5.68 8.04 29.37
C GLN A 61 4.85 7.64 28.15
N GLN A 62 3.59 8.06 28.14
CA GLN A 62 2.87 8.20 26.87
C GLN A 62 3.66 9.23 26.05
N GLU A 63 4.20 8.82 24.91
CA GLU A 63 4.82 9.74 23.95
C GLU A 63 3.79 10.77 23.51
N ILE A 64 3.82 11.92 24.18
CA ILE A 64 3.22 13.15 23.67
C ILE A 64 3.96 13.44 22.37
N PRO A 65 3.28 13.62 21.22
CA PRO A 65 3.97 13.99 19.99
C PRO A 65 4.79 15.23 20.28
N GLU A 66 6.12 15.10 20.19
CA GLU A 66 7.05 16.17 20.52
C GLU A 66 6.57 17.45 19.85
N LYS A 67 6.36 18.50 20.66
CA LYS A 67 6.02 19.81 20.11
C LYS A 67 7.09 20.15 19.07
N PRO A 68 6.71 20.53 17.85
CA PRO A 68 7.70 20.80 16.82
C PRO A 68 8.64 21.89 17.32
N GLY A 69 9.94 21.59 17.36
CA GLY A 69 10.97 22.54 17.80
C GLY A 69 11.08 23.75 16.87
N ASP A 70 11.91 24.72 17.25
CA ASP A 70 12.03 26.01 16.54
C ASP A 70 12.44 25.90 15.06
N SER A 71 12.99 24.76 14.63
CA SER A 71 13.33 24.45 13.23
C SER A 71 12.14 24.02 12.37
N TYR A 72 10.97 23.79 12.97
CA TYR A 72 9.79 23.30 12.25
C TYR A 72 9.07 24.41 11.49
N VAL A 73 9.12 24.34 10.16
CA VAL A 73 8.42 25.28 9.29
C VAL A 73 6.93 24.90 9.17
N GLN A 74 6.13 25.39 10.12
CA GLN A 74 4.70 25.11 10.20
C GLN A 74 3.93 25.38 8.89
N SER A 75 4.28 26.44 8.17
CA SER A 75 3.63 26.82 6.90
C SER A 75 3.83 25.76 5.82
N PHE A 76 5.02 25.15 5.75
CA PHE A 76 5.33 24.08 4.81
C PHE A 76 4.52 22.82 5.12
N ALA A 77 4.47 22.41 6.39
CA ALA A 77 3.67 21.27 6.82
C ALA A 77 2.17 21.44 6.51
N ARG A 78 1.64 22.66 6.69
CA ARG A 78 0.26 22.99 6.31
C ARG A 78 0.05 22.94 4.80
N GLY A 79 1.04 23.38 4.01
CA GLY A 79 1.05 23.21 2.55
C GLY A 79 0.88 21.75 2.13
N LEU A 80 1.68 20.86 2.72
CA LEU A 80 1.58 19.41 2.49
C LEU A 80 0.22 18.84 2.94
N SER A 81 -0.36 19.34 4.04
CA SER A 81 -1.69 18.89 4.45
C SER A 81 -2.79 19.30 3.47
N VAL A 82 -2.70 20.49 2.85
CA VAL A 82 -3.65 20.93 1.82
C VAL A 82 -3.54 20.06 0.57
N ILE A 83 -2.33 19.74 0.12
CA ILE A 83 -2.13 18.80 -1.00
C ILE A 83 -2.78 17.44 -0.71
N ARG A 84 -2.56 16.90 0.49
CA ARG A 84 -3.10 15.59 0.91
C ARG A 84 -4.62 15.59 1.13
N ALA A 85 -5.27 16.76 1.19
CA ALA A 85 -6.72 16.82 1.33
C ALA A 85 -7.42 16.32 0.05
N PHE A 86 -6.81 16.49 -1.12
CA PHE A 86 -7.33 16.01 -2.40
C PHE A 86 -7.04 14.52 -2.59
N ASN A 87 -8.05 13.75 -3.02
CA ASN A 87 -7.97 12.30 -3.21
C ASN A 87 -9.11 11.81 -4.12
N ALA A 88 -9.23 10.49 -4.31
CA ALA A 88 -10.25 9.91 -5.20
C ALA A 88 -11.70 10.22 -4.80
N GLU A 89 -11.97 10.39 -3.50
CA GLU A 89 -13.31 10.77 -3.00
C GLU A 89 -13.55 12.28 -3.09
N HIS A 90 -12.48 13.07 -2.99
CA HIS A 90 -12.52 14.54 -3.00
C HIS A 90 -11.53 15.11 -4.03
N PRO A 91 -11.70 14.84 -5.34
CA PRO A 91 -10.76 15.25 -6.37
C PRO A 91 -10.79 16.77 -6.62
N GLU A 92 -11.95 17.39 -6.37
CA GLU A 92 -12.16 18.83 -6.40
C GLU A 92 -12.80 19.26 -5.09
N GLN A 93 -12.38 20.39 -4.51
CA GLN A 93 -12.87 20.84 -3.21
C GLN A 93 -13.08 22.35 -3.16
N THR A 94 -14.08 22.81 -2.41
CA THR A 94 -14.20 24.23 -2.10
C THR A 94 -13.18 24.65 -1.05
N LEU A 95 -12.95 25.97 -0.90
CA LEU A 95 -12.15 26.50 0.20
C LEU A 95 -12.63 26.03 1.59
N THR A 96 -13.95 25.89 1.78
CA THR A 96 -14.50 25.45 3.06
C THR A 96 -14.15 23.99 3.35
N ASP A 97 -14.22 23.14 2.33
CA ASP A 97 -13.93 21.71 2.46
C ASP A 97 -12.45 21.49 2.75
N VAL A 98 -11.56 22.20 2.02
CA VAL A 98 -10.11 22.16 2.28
C VAL A 98 -9.80 22.62 3.71
N ALA A 99 -10.41 23.72 4.17
CA ALA A 99 -10.21 24.21 5.53
C ALA A 99 -10.65 23.19 6.59
N ALA A 100 -11.81 22.57 6.39
CA ALA A 100 -12.32 21.53 7.28
C ALA A 100 -11.42 20.29 7.29
N ALA A 101 -11.05 19.77 6.11
CA ALA A 101 -10.22 18.57 5.97
C ALA A 101 -8.81 18.72 6.56
N THR A 102 -8.29 19.95 6.58
CA THR A 102 -6.94 20.24 7.09
C THR A 102 -6.92 20.81 8.51
N GLY A 103 -8.08 21.08 9.11
CA GLY A 103 -8.19 21.76 10.40
C GLY A 103 -7.65 23.21 10.39
N LEU A 104 -7.59 23.83 9.23
CA LEU A 104 -7.10 25.21 9.05
C LEU A 104 -8.26 26.21 9.10
N THR A 105 -7.95 27.47 9.42
CA THR A 105 -8.91 28.56 9.20
C THR A 105 -9.10 28.78 7.70
N ARG A 106 -10.28 29.25 7.28
CA ARG A 106 -10.54 29.59 5.87
C ARG A 106 -9.49 30.56 5.30
N ALA A 107 -9.07 31.55 6.07
CA ALA A 107 -8.02 32.48 5.65
C ALA A 107 -6.66 31.77 5.44
N GLY A 108 -6.29 30.85 6.33
CA GLY A 108 -5.07 30.06 6.22
C GLY A 108 -5.08 29.11 5.02
N ALA A 109 -6.16 28.35 4.85
CA ALA A 109 -6.34 27.47 3.70
C ALA A 109 -6.32 28.26 2.38
N ARG A 110 -6.98 29.44 2.33
CA ARG A 110 -6.98 30.31 1.14
C ARG A 110 -5.58 30.76 0.78
N ARG A 111 -4.78 31.21 1.75
CA ARG A 111 -3.40 31.65 1.50
C ARG A 111 -2.56 30.51 0.91
N ILE A 112 -2.71 29.29 1.42
CA ILE A 112 -1.99 28.11 0.92
C ILE A 112 -2.46 27.74 -0.49
N LEU A 113 -3.77 27.68 -0.73
CA LEU A 113 -4.33 27.37 -2.06
C LEU A 113 -3.87 28.39 -3.11
N LEU A 114 -3.84 29.68 -2.78
CA LEU A 114 -3.33 30.71 -3.67
C LEU A 114 -1.83 30.53 -3.94
N THR A 115 -1.02 30.19 -2.93
CA THR A 115 0.40 29.87 -3.15
C THR A 115 0.56 28.66 -4.07
N LEU A 116 -0.18 27.57 -3.82
CA LEU A 116 -0.14 26.37 -4.67
C LEU A 116 -0.61 26.68 -6.10
N GLN A 117 -1.57 27.58 -6.26
CA GLN A 117 -2.03 28.06 -7.56
C GLN A 117 -0.96 28.88 -8.29
N THR A 118 -0.28 29.81 -7.59
CA THR A 118 0.86 30.55 -8.15
C THR A 118 2.00 29.61 -8.55
N LEU A 119 2.24 28.55 -7.79
CA LEU A 119 3.24 27.51 -8.11
C LEU A 119 2.75 26.51 -9.17
N GLY A 120 1.49 26.61 -9.62
CA GLY A 120 0.90 25.75 -10.63
C GLY A 120 0.57 24.32 -10.18
N TYR A 121 0.59 24.03 -8.88
CA TYR A 121 0.19 22.73 -8.31
C TYR A 121 -1.33 22.57 -8.14
N VAL A 122 -2.04 23.69 -8.08
CA VAL A 122 -3.50 23.74 -7.95
C VAL A 122 -4.05 24.67 -9.02
N GLU A 123 -5.20 24.35 -9.57
CA GLU A 123 -6.00 25.29 -10.35
C GLU A 123 -7.37 25.50 -9.70
N ALA A 124 -8.00 26.62 -10.05
CA ALA A 124 -9.30 27.00 -9.52
C ALA A 124 -10.30 27.19 -10.67
N GLU A 125 -11.45 26.55 -10.54
CA GLU A 125 -12.59 26.71 -11.44
C GLU A 125 -13.81 27.15 -10.64
N GLY A 126 -14.16 28.44 -10.76
CA GLY A 126 -15.19 29.06 -9.94
C GLY A 126 -14.86 29.01 -8.44
N ARG A 127 -15.52 28.12 -7.70
CA ARG A 127 -15.32 27.93 -6.25
C ARG A 127 -14.52 26.68 -5.90
N LEU A 128 -14.23 25.84 -6.89
CA LEU A 128 -13.56 24.56 -6.72
C LEU A 128 -12.07 24.69 -7.02
N PHE A 129 -11.27 23.98 -6.23
CA PHE A 129 -9.84 23.80 -6.43
C PHE A 129 -9.56 22.34 -6.79
N ARG A 130 -8.59 22.09 -7.65
CA ARG A 130 -8.10 20.75 -7.98
C ARG A 130 -6.59 20.72 -8.16
N LEU A 131 -5.98 19.58 -7.88
CA LEU A 131 -4.55 19.37 -8.16
C LEU A 131 -4.31 19.32 -9.67
N THR A 132 -3.21 19.90 -10.11
CA THR A 132 -2.74 19.78 -11.49
C THR A 132 -1.78 18.59 -11.62
N PRO A 133 -1.50 18.09 -12.84
CA PRO A 133 -0.49 17.05 -13.06
C PRO A 133 0.91 17.38 -12.54
N ARG A 134 1.24 18.67 -12.32
CA ARG A 134 2.52 19.11 -11.74
C ARG A 134 2.79 18.47 -10.37
N ILE A 135 1.76 18.05 -9.65
CA ILE A 135 1.96 17.36 -8.37
C ILE A 135 2.73 16.04 -8.52
N LEU A 136 2.69 15.42 -9.70
CA LEU A 136 3.40 14.19 -10.00
C LEU A 136 4.92 14.38 -9.98
N ASP A 137 5.43 15.58 -10.25
CA ASP A 137 6.87 15.90 -10.24
C ASP A 137 7.49 15.58 -8.87
N LEU A 138 6.75 15.79 -7.78
CA LEU A 138 7.20 15.52 -6.41
C LEU A 138 7.43 14.01 -6.18
N GLY A 139 6.47 13.18 -6.62
CA GLY A 139 6.60 11.73 -6.53
C GLY A 139 7.62 11.18 -7.51
N PHE A 140 7.67 11.74 -8.72
CA PHE A 140 8.59 11.32 -9.77
C PHE A 140 10.05 11.58 -9.39
N ALA A 141 10.35 12.67 -8.67
CA ALA A 141 11.68 12.92 -8.11
C ALA A 141 12.15 11.80 -7.17
N TYR A 142 11.24 11.27 -6.32
CA TYR A 142 11.56 10.13 -5.47
C TYR A 142 11.82 8.85 -6.30
N LEU A 143 10.93 8.53 -7.23
CA LEU A 143 11.04 7.34 -8.08
C LEU A 143 12.33 7.33 -8.91
N THR A 144 12.65 8.45 -9.56
CA THR A 144 13.85 8.58 -10.40
C THR A 144 15.17 8.62 -9.61
N SER A 145 15.11 9.00 -8.34
CA SER A 145 16.29 8.92 -7.44
C SER A 145 16.66 7.49 -7.02
N MET A 146 15.75 6.52 -7.21
CA MET A 146 16.04 5.13 -6.87
C MET A 146 16.97 4.49 -7.91
N PRO A 147 18.06 3.84 -7.48
CA PRO A 147 19.05 3.30 -8.40
C PRO A 147 18.53 2.12 -9.24
N PHE A 148 17.43 1.49 -8.82
CA PHE A 148 16.88 0.31 -9.47
C PHE A 148 15.65 0.58 -10.33
N TRP A 149 14.97 1.73 -10.17
CA TRP A 149 13.63 1.93 -10.76
C TRP A 149 13.65 1.65 -12.26
N ASN A 150 14.38 2.46 -13.03
CA ASN A 150 14.42 2.38 -14.51
C ASN A 150 15.06 1.10 -15.04
N LEU A 151 15.71 0.33 -14.17
CA LEU A 151 16.32 -0.95 -14.51
C LEU A 151 15.36 -2.12 -14.28
N ALA A 152 14.47 -2.00 -13.30
CA ALA A 152 13.62 -3.10 -12.87
C ALA A 152 12.38 -3.27 -13.76
N GLU A 153 11.83 -2.20 -14.33
CA GLU A 153 10.60 -2.28 -15.12
C GLU A 153 10.70 -3.28 -16.29
N PRO A 154 11.71 -3.23 -17.19
CA PRO A 154 11.81 -4.19 -18.29
C PRO A 154 11.96 -5.65 -17.82
N VAL A 155 12.72 -5.87 -16.74
CA VAL A 155 12.92 -7.22 -16.17
C VAL A 155 11.62 -7.74 -15.55
N MET A 156 10.85 -6.87 -14.91
CA MET A 156 9.55 -7.23 -14.34
C MET A 156 8.49 -7.49 -15.44
N GLU A 157 8.58 -6.79 -16.57
CA GLU A 157 7.74 -7.07 -17.75
C GLU A 157 8.03 -8.45 -18.33
N GLU A 158 9.31 -8.78 -18.55
CA GLU A 158 9.75 -10.11 -18.99
C GLU A 158 9.29 -11.20 -18.03
N LEU A 159 9.51 -11.01 -16.72
CA LEU A 159 9.07 -11.96 -15.70
C LEU A 159 7.55 -12.14 -15.72
N SER A 160 6.77 -11.06 -15.81
CA SER A 160 5.32 -11.13 -15.84
C SER A 160 4.81 -11.85 -17.10
N GLN A 161 5.47 -11.66 -18.24
CA GLN A 161 5.16 -12.37 -19.47
C GLN A 161 5.48 -13.87 -19.37
N GLU A 162 6.57 -14.24 -18.71
CA GLU A 162 6.97 -15.64 -18.49
C GLU A 162 5.99 -16.38 -17.57
N VAL A 163 5.62 -15.76 -16.45
CA VAL A 163 4.84 -16.43 -15.39
C VAL A 163 3.33 -16.19 -15.48
N HIS A 164 2.89 -15.28 -16.37
CA HIS A 164 1.49 -14.85 -16.54
C HIS A 164 0.80 -14.39 -15.25
N GLU A 165 1.57 -13.85 -14.30
CA GLU A 165 1.07 -13.29 -13.05
C GLU A 165 1.61 -11.88 -12.83
N SER A 166 0.93 -11.12 -11.96
CA SER A 166 1.31 -9.72 -11.71
C SER A 166 2.60 -9.64 -10.91
N CYS A 167 3.49 -8.77 -11.33
CA CYS A 167 4.76 -8.47 -10.66
C CYS A 167 4.72 -7.07 -10.05
N SER A 168 5.34 -6.88 -8.89
CA SER A 168 5.48 -5.56 -8.27
C SER A 168 6.81 -5.43 -7.53
N ALA A 169 7.24 -4.19 -7.30
CA ALA A 169 8.32 -3.91 -6.38
C ALA A 169 7.90 -2.85 -5.35
N ALA A 170 8.39 -3.04 -4.13
CA ALA A 170 8.09 -2.15 -3.02
C ALA A 170 9.33 -1.88 -2.16
N VAL A 171 9.26 -0.75 -1.45
CA VAL A 171 10.26 -0.30 -0.47
C VAL A 171 9.63 -0.22 0.90
N LEU A 172 10.44 -0.26 1.96
CA LEU A 172 9.97 -0.11 3.33
C LEU A 172 9.90 1.37 3.72
N ASP A 173 8.78 1.79 4.28
CA ASP A 173 8.63 3.09 4.94
C ASP A 173 7.96 2.88 6.30
N ARG A 174 8.80 2.87 7.35
CA ARG A 174 8.43 2.51 8.73
C ARG A 174 7.79 1.12 8.78
N THR A 175 6.50 1.05 9.10
CA THR A 175 5.73 -0.18 9.34
C THR A 175 5.02 -0.72 8.09
N GLU A 176 5.16 -0.02 6.96
CA GLU A 176 4.46 -0.32 5.72
C GLU A 176 5.42 -0.49 4.55
N ILE A 177 4.99 -1.27 3.56
CA ILE A 177 5.59 -1.26 2.24
C ILE A 177 4.90 -0.22 1.36
N VAL A 178 5.66 0.38 0.44
CA VAL A 178 5.16 1.30 -0.57
C VAL A 178 5.45 0.74 -1.95
N TYR A 179 4.42 0.54 -2.77
CA TYR A 179 4.57 0.11 -4.15
C TYR A 179 5.26 1.21 -4.96
N VAL A 180 6.35 0.88 -5.62
CA VAL A 180 7.11 1.82 -6.47
C VAL A 180 7.12 1.40 -7.94
N LEU A 181 6.85 0.13 -8.20
CA LEU A 181 6.72 -0.47 -9.53
C LEU A 181 5.60 -1.51 -9.54
N ARG A 182 4.92 -1.64 -10.68
CA ARG A 182 3.86 -2.65 -10.88
C ARG A 182 3.67 -2.97 -12.35
N VAL A 183 3.72 -4.26 -12.67
CA VAL A 183 3.35 -4.84 -13.98
C VAL A 183 2.12 -5.73 -13.77
N PRO A 184 0.90 -5.24 -14.06
CA PRO A 184 -0.33 -5.99 -13.82
C PRO A 184 -0.68 -6.93 -14.99
N THR A 185 -1.12 -8.16 -14.69
CA THR A 185 -1.64 -9.11 -15.70
C THR A 185 -3.14 -9.34 -15.55
N HIS A 186 -3.60 -9.58 -14.32
CA HIS A 186 -4.99 -9.84 -13.99
C HIS A 186 -5.33 -9.23 -12.62
N LYS A 187 -6.61 -8.88 -12.39
CA LYS A 187 -7.05 -8.42 -11.06
C LYS A 187 -7.16 -9.61 -10.11
N ILE A 188 -6.38 -9.59 -9.03
CA ILE A 188 -6.37 -10.61 -7.97
C ILE A 188 -6.92 -10.07 -6.66
N MET A 189 -6.61 -8.81 -6.34
CA MET A 189 -7.07 -8.15 -5.12
C MET A 189 -8.31 -7.30 -5.38
N THR A 190 -9.15 -7.18 -4.35
CA THR A 190 -10.29 -6.25 -4.36
C THR A 190 -9.81 -4.78 -4.37
N ILE A 191 -8.63 -4.53 -3.80
CA ILE A 191 -8.00 -3.20 -3.77
C ILE A 191 -7.26 -2.93 -5.09
N ASN A 192 -7.54 -1.77 -5.71
CA ASN A 192 -6.75 -1.27 -6.83
C ASN A 192 -5.38 -0.78 -6.32
N LEU A 193 -4.37 -1.64 -6.41
CA LEU A 193 -2.99 -1.28 -6.10
C LEU A 193 -2.35 -0.53 -7.27
N SER A 194 -1.73 0.59 -6.96
CA SER A 194 -0.98 1.46 -7.87
C SER A 194 0.35 1.88 -7.24
N ILE A 195 1.21 2.53 -8.03
CA ILE A 195 2.41 3.19 -7.48
C ILE A 195 1.97 4.18 -6.39
N GLY A 196 2.65 4.15 -5.24
CA GLY A 196 2.32 4.91 -4.04
C GLY A 196 1.34 4.23 -3.09
N SER A 197 0.70 3.12 -3.49
CA SER A 197 -0.14 2.31 -2.58
C SER A 197 0.70 1.74 -1.44
N ARG A 198 0.07 1.62 -0.26
CA ARG A 198 0.72 1.19 0.98
C ARG A 198 0.03 -0.02 1.56
N LEU A 199 0.81 -0.96 2.09
CA LEU A 199 0.32 -2.14 2.80
C LEU A 199 1.17 -2.41 4.05
N PRO A 200 0.62 -3.03 5.10
CA PRO A 200 1.40 -3.38 6.28
C PRO A 200 2.55 -4.34 5.95
N ALA A 201 3.74 -4.10 6.49
CA ALA A 201 4.91 -4.91 6.17
C ALA A 201 4.84 -6.33 6.77
N TYR A 202 4.28 -6.47 7.97
CA TYR A 202 4.30 -7.74 8.72
C TYR A 202 3.53 -8.89 8.03
N CYS A 203 2.48 -8.58 7.27
CA CYS A 203 1.60 -9.54 6.61
C CYS A 203 1.72 -9.54 5.07
N THR A 204 2.78 -8.96 4.52
CA THR A 204 3.07 -9.00 3.07
C THR A 204 4.39 -9.71 2.79
N SER A 205 4.50 -10.44 1.67
CA SER A 205 5.73 -11.16 1.33
C SER A 205 6.90 -10.19 1.10
N MET A 206 6.66 -9.06 0.41
CA MET A 206 7.67 -8.00 0.23
C MET A 206 8.05 -7.39 1.57
N GLY A 207 7.08 -7.13 2.45
CA GLY A 207 7.33 -6.60 3.77
C GLY A 207 8.18 -7.54 4.63
N ARG A 208 7.93 -8.85 4.60
CA ARG A 208 8.78 -9.83 5.29
C ARG A 208 10.22 -9.86 4.76
N VAL A 209 10.42 -9.75 3.44
CA VAL A 209 11.78 -9.62 2.85
C VAL A 209 12.48 -8.35 3.32
N LEU A 210 11.75 -7.23 3.36
CA LEU A 210 12.30 -5.94 3.78
C LEU A 210 12.59 -5.90 5.29
N LEU A 211 11.67 -6.39 6.12
CA LEU A 211 11.86 -6.51 7.57
C LEU A 211 13.03 -7.45 7.92
N ALA A 212 13.21 -8.53 7.17
CA ALA A 212 14.35 -9.44 7.36
C ALA A 212 15.71 -8.79 7.10
N SER A 213 15.74 -7.64 6.41
CA SER A 213 16.96 -6.88 6.13
C SER A 213 17.33 -5.85 7.22
N LEU A 214 16.43 -5.58 8.15
CA LEU A 214 16.69 -4.75 9.31
C LEU A 214 17.60 -5.50 10.31
N ASP A 215 18.37 -4.76 11.08
CA ASP A 215 18.94 -5.30 12.31
C ASP A 215 17.84 -5.55 13.35
N ASP A 216 18.18 -6.29 14.41
CA ASP A 216 17.19 -6.74 15.38
C ASP A 216 16.57 -5.58 16.18
N ALA A 217 17.31 -4.48 16.39
CA ALA A 217 16.80 -3.30 17.09
C ALA A 217 15.75 -2.55 16.24
N ALA A 218 16.07 -2.29 14.97
CA ALA A 218 15.14 -1.64 14.04
C ALA A 218 13.92 -2.54 13.73
N LEU A 219 14.10 -3.86 13.69
CA LEU A 219 12.99 -4.80 13.55
C LEU A 219 12.05 -4.72 14.76
N ASP A 220 12.60 -4.69 15.97
CA ASP A 220 11.84 -4.59 17.22
C ASP A 220 11.06 -3.28 17.31
N GLU A 221 11.70 -2.16 16.97
CA GLU A 221 11.05 -0.85 16.90
C GLU A 221 9.91 -0.85 15.86
N THR A 222 10.18 -1.41 14.67
CA THR A 222 9.19 -1.45 13.59
C THR A 222 7.98 -2.30 13.97
N LEU A 223 8.19 -3.49 14.54
CA LEU A 223 7.09 -4.35 14.98
C LEU A 223 6.35 -3.76 16.19
N GLY A 224 7.06 -3.14 17.14
CA GLY A 224 6.47 -2.45 18.29
C GLY A 224 5.60 -1.26 17.91
N SER A 225 5.95 -0.57 16.82
CA SER A 225 5.19 0.56 16.26
C SER A 225 4.09 0.14 15.27
N SER A 226 4.01 -1.14 14.93
CA SER A 226 3.07 -1.65 13.93
C SER A 226 1.69 -1.96 14.55
N PRO A 227 0.59 -1.39 14.04
CA PRO A 227 -0.73 -1.87 14.41
C PRO A 227 -1.02 -3.22 13.73
N LEU A 228 -0.86 -4.32 14.48
CA LEU A 228 -0.99 -5.69 14.00
C LEU A 228 -2.46 -6.16 13.98
N TYR A 229 -3.16 -5.89 12.89
CA TYR A 229 -4.56 -6.29 12.69
C TYR A 229 -4.70 -7.68 12.07
N ALA A 230 -5.60 -8.51 12.58
CA ALA A 230 -5.95 -9.75 11.90
C ALA A 230 -6.83 -9.46 10.67
N HIS A 231 -6.21 -9.27 9.50
CA HIS A 231 -6.92 -9.01 8.23
C HIS A 231 -7.69 -10.24 7.74
N THR A 232 -7.20 -11.43 8.05
CA THR A 232 -7.83 -12.72 7.81
C THR A 232 -7.60 -13.64 9.01
N ALA A 233 -8.25 -14.80 9.03
CA ALA A 233 -7.98 -15.83 10.03
C ALA A 233 -6.56 -16.41 9.98
N ARG A 234 -5.77 -16.09 8.94
CA ARG A 234 -4.41 -16.58 8.74
C ARG A 234 -3.35 -15.53 9.08
N THR A 235 -3.74 -14.28 9.29
CA THR A 235 -2.80 -13.20 9.58
C THR A 235 -2.06 -13.48 10.89
N VAL A 236 -0.73 -13.49 10.84
CA VAL A 236 0.09 -13.61 12.06
C VAL A 236 0.19 -12.23 12.72
N THR A 237 -0.31 -12.11 13.94
CA THR A 237 -0.27 -10.88 14.74
C THR A 237 0.57 -11.01 16.03
N ASP A 238 1.02 -12.22 16.37
CA ASP A 238 1.96 -12.41 17.47
C ASP A 238 3.36 -11.96 17.06
N VAL A 239 3.97 -11.07 17.84
CA VAL A 239 5.29 -10.50 17.55
C VAL A 239 6.39 -11.57 17.61
N GLY A 240 6.30 -12.53 18.53
CA GLY A 240 7.26 -13.62 18.65
C GLY A 240 7.25 -14.53 17.42
N GLU A 241 6.06 -14.90 16.95
CA GLU A 241 5.87 -15.68 15.72
C GLU A 241 6.31 -14.90 14.48
N LEU A 242 5.99 -13.60 14.39
CA LEU A 242 6.49 -12.74 13.31
C LEU A 242 8.02 -12.71 13.27
N LYS A 243 8.69 -12.56 14.42
CA LYS A 243 10.16 -12.61 14.50
C LYS A 243 10.72 -13.94 14.00
N LYS A 244 10.10 -15.07 14.36
CA LYS A 244 10.51 -16.40 13.86
C LYS A 244 10.38 -16.50 12.34
N ILE A 245 9.25 -16.06 11.79
CA ILE A 245 9.00 -16.03 10.35
C ILE A 245 10.05 -15.14 9.64
N ILE A 246 10.32 -13.96 10.18
CA ILE A 246 11.28 -13.00 9.61
C ILE A 246 12.71 -13.55 9.70
N ALA A 247 13.07 -14.24 10.78
CA ALA A 247 14.35 -14.93 10.90
C ALA A 247 14.50 -16.05 9.84
N GLN A 248 13.44 -16.82 9.58
CA GLN A 248 13.43 -17.80 8.49
C GLN A 248 13.62 -17.12 7.13
N VAL A 249 12.93 -16.00 6.88
CA VAL A 249 13.09 -15.21 5.65
C VAL A 249 14.52 -14.71 5.49
N ARG A 250 15.15 -14.25 6.58
CA ARG A 250 16.56 -13.82 6.62
C ARG A 250 17.51 -14.96 6.22
N GLN A 251 17.24 -16.19 6.66
CA GLN A 251 18.05 -17.37 6.33
C GLN A 251 17.87 -17.84 4.89
N GLN A 252 16.63 -17.93 4.39
CA GLN A 252 16.34 -18.50 3.07
C GLN A 252 16.42 -17.46 1.93
N GLY A 253 16.33 -16.17 2.24
CA GLY A 253 16.49 -15.09 1.27
C GLY A 253 15.25 -14.77 0.43
N TRP A 254 14.08 -15.31 0.77
CA TRP A 254 12.80 -15.06 0.12
C TRP A 254 11.65 -15.25 1.12
N ALA A 255 10.46 -14.74 0.79
CA ALA A 255 9.27 -14.88 1.63
C ALA A 255 8.08 -15.35 0.80
N ILE A 256 7.21 -16.15 1.41
CA ILE A 256 5.87 -16.44 0.90
C ILE A 256 4.85 -16.05 1.96
N VAL A 257 3.72 -15.52 1.50
CA VAL A 257 2.55 -15.20 2.33
C VAL A 257 1.33 -15.79 1.66
N ASP A 258 0.59 -16.62 2.40
CA ASP A 258 -0.62 -17.31 1.96
C ASP A 258 -1.85 -16.78 2.69
N GLN A 259 -2.55 -15.85 2.04
CA GLN A 259 -3.86 -15.33 2.44
C GLN A 259 -3.88 -14.60 3.79
N GLU A 260 -2.78 -13.98 4.19
CA GLU A 260 -2.72 -13.20 5.44
C GLU A 260 -3.25 -11.78 5.30
N LEU A 261 -3.26 -11.21 4.10
CA LEU A 261 -3.76 -9.85 3.86
C LEU A 261 -5.20 -9.85 3.34
N GLU A 262 -5.50 -10.75 2.40
CA GLU A 262 -6.82 -10.89 1.79
C GLU A 262 -7.07 -12.37 1.49
N GLY A 263 -8.31 -12.84 1.72
CA GLY A 263 -8.69 -14.20 1.35
C GLY A 263 -8.52 -14.42 -0.14
N GLY A 264 -7.91 -15.54 -0.54
CA GLY A 264 -7.59 -15.81 -1.94
C GLY A 264 -6.31 -15.14 -2.48
N LEU A 265 -5.63 -14.27 -1.75
CA LEU A 265 -4.36 -13.69 -2.18
C LEU A 265 -3.17 -14.55 -1.73
N ILE A 266 -2.27 -14.87 -2.65
CA ILE A 266 -0.97 -15.46 -2.34
C ILE A 266 0.16 -14.70 -3.02
N SER A 267 1.30 -14.57 -2.35
CA SER A 267 2.46 -13.87 -2.94
C SER A 267 3.79 -14.42 -2.48
N ILE A 268 4.77 -14.39 -3.37
CA ILE A 268 6.17 -14.77 -3.11
C ILE A 268 7.10 -13.61 -3.49
N SER A 269 8.11 -13.33 -2.67
CA SER A 269 8.99 -12.17 -2.81
C SER A 269 10.47 -12.50 -2.65
N ALA A 270 11.30 -11.76 -3.36
CA ALA A 270 12.76 -11.81 -3.30
C ALA A 270 13.37 -10.39 -3.20
N PRO A 271 14.57 -10.24 -2.58
CA PRO A 271 15.19 -8.94 -2.37
C PRO A 271 15.87 -8.40 -3.63
N ILE A 272 15.77 -7.08 -3.84
CA ILE A 272 16.64 -6.31 -4.72
C ILE A 272 17.75 -5.71 -3.87
N ARG A 273 19.00 -5.94 -4.24
CA ARG A 273 20.19 -5.53 -3.48
C ARG A 273 21.02 -4.51 -4.22
N ASN A 274 21.68 -3.63 -3.46
CA ASN A 274 22.70 -2.73 -4.00
C ASN A 274 24.09 -3.41 -4.04
N ARG A 275 25.11 -2.68 -4.50
CA ARG A 275 26.50 -3.17 -4.59
C ARG A 275 27.10 -3.63 -3.26
N GLN A 276 26.67 -3.07 -2.13
CA GLN A 276 27.12 -3.48 -0.79
C GLN A 276 26.34 -4.70 -0.26
N GLY A 277 25.43 -5.28 -1.06
CA GLY A 277 24.58 -6.39 -0.64
C GLY A 277 23.37 -5.97 0.21
N ARG A 278 23.18 -4.67 0.47
CA ARG A 278 22.04 -4.14 1.24
C ARG A 278 20.76 -4.30 0.44
N VAL A 279 19.71 -4.80 1.08
CA VAL A 279 18.37 -4.83 0.48
C VAL A 279 17.85 -3.39 0.38
N ILE A 280 17.47 -2.97 -0.83
CA ILE A 280 16.97 -1.62 -1.11
C ILE A 280 15.50 -1.62 -1.55
N ALA A 281 14.99 -2.78 -1.97
CA ALA A 281 13.60 -3.02 -2.32
C ALA A 281 13.32 -4.53 -2.28
N ALA A 282 12.06 -4.92 -2.37
CA ALA A 282 11.65 -6.29 -2.62
C ALA A 282 10.78 -6.35 -3.88
N MET A 283 10.93 -7.41 -4.67
CA MET A 283 10.12 -7.72 -5.84
C MET A 283 9.26 -8.93 -5.53
N ASN A 284 8.04 -8.98 -6.06
CA ASN A 284 7.14 -10.11 -5.85
C ASN A 284 6.43 -10.58 -7.11
N ILE A 285 5.89 -11.79 -7.00
CA ILE A 285 4.80 -12.29 -7.85
C ILE A 285 3.59 -12.48 -6.94
N SER A 286 2.43 -11.99 -7.39
CA SER A 286 1.15 -12.20 -6.71
C SER A 286 0.24 -13.07 -7.57
N GLY A 287 -0.40 -14.06 -6.94
CA GLY A 287 -1.31 -15.01 -7.58
C GLY A 287 -2.62 -15.16 -6.78
N ASN A 288 -3.55 -15.93 -7.36
CA ASN A 288 -4.81 -16.31 -6.69
C ASN A 288 -4.67 -17.70 -6.06
N ALA A 289 -4.90 -17.80 -4.75
CA ALA A 289 -4.75 -19.03 -3.96
C ALA A 289 -5.72 -20.15 -4.38
N GLN A 290 -6.81 -19.83 -5.09
CA GLN A 290 -7.71 -20.83 -5.70
C GLN A 290 -7.09 -21.51 -6.93
N ARG A 291 -6.17 -20.83 -7.63
CA ARG A 291 -5.47 -21.36 -8.80
C ARG A 291 -4.13 -22.00 -8.42
N THR A 292 -3.42 -21.38 -7.48
CA THR A 292 -2.03 -21.72 -7.14
C THR A 292 -1.86 -21.82 -5.63
N SER A 293 -1.58 -23.04 -5.13
CA SER A 293 -1.24 -23.25 -3.72
C SER A 293 0.13 -22.67 -3.36
N ALA A 294 0.42 -22.44 -2.08
CA ALA A 294 1.73 -21.97 -1.62
C ALA A 294 2.89 -22.84 -2.09
N LYS A 295 2.72 -24.16 -1.98
CA LYS A 295 3.72 -25.13 -2.45
C LYS A 295 3.94 -25.02 -3.96
N GLN A 296 2.88 -24.86 -4.73
CA GLN A 296 2.97 -24.70 -6.18
C GLN A 296 3.61 -23.35 -6.56
N MET A 297 3.32 -22.29 -5.80
CA MET A 297 3.90 -20.97 -6.02
C MET A 297 5.41 -21.00 -5.84
N VAL A 298 5.91 -21.63 -4.78
CA VAL A 298 7.35 -21.84 -4.58
C VAL A 298 7.93 -22.67 -5.72
N LYS A 299 7.30 -23.80 -6.06
CA LYS A 299 7.81 -24.71 -7.10
C LYS A 299 7.92 -24.07 -8.48
N THR A 300 6.96 -23.21 -8.86
CA THR A 300 6.89 -22.65 -10.22
C THR A 300 7.58 -21.29 -10.33
N PHE A 301 7.45 -20.43 -9.31
CA PHE A 301 7.78 -19.02 -9.47
C PHE A 301 8.99 -18.56 -8.68
N LEU A 302 9.52 -19.36 -7.75
CA LEU A 302 10.68 -18.95 -6.96
C LEU A 302 11.91 -18.73 -7.84
N ASP A 303 12.26 -19.70 -8.70
CA ASP A 303 13.46 -19.61 -9.54
C ASP A 303 13.40 -18.43 -10.53
N PRO A 304 12.31 -18.23 -11.32
CA PRO A 304 12.19 -17.05 -12.18
C PRO A 304 12.26 -15.73 -11.41
N LEU A 305 11.59 -15.65 -10.25
CA LEU A 305 11.61 -14.46 -9.41
C LEU A 305 13.01 -14.14 -8.87
N GLN A 306 13.74 -15.16 -8.39
CA GLN A 306 15.08 -14.98 -7.88
C GLN A 306 16.06 -14.57 -9.00
N HIS A 307 15.93 -15.16 -10.19
CA HIS A 307 16.71 -14.73 -11.35
C HIS A 307 16.42 -13.27 -11.73
N ALA A 308 15.15 -12.86 -11.80
CA ALA A 308 14.77 -11.48 -12.09
C ALA A 308 15.32 -10.51 -11.02
N ALA A 309 15.14 -10.81 -9.74
CA ALA A 309 15.63 -9.97 -8.65
C ALA A 309 17.17 -9.87 -8.63
N ALA A 310 17.88 -10.97 -8.91
CA ALA A 310 19.33 -11.00 -9.03
C ALA A 310 19.81 -10.20 -10.27
N HIS A 311 19.10 -10.29 -11.39
CA HIS A 311 19.40 -9.53 -12.60
C HIS A 311 19.30 -8.03 -12.34
N VAL A 312 18.20 -7.57 -11.74
CA VAL A 312 18.05 -6.17 -11.31
C VAL A 312 19.17 -5.75 -10.36
N SER A 313 19.46 -6.56 -9.35
CA SER A 313 20.54 -6.29 -8.38
C SER A 313 21.90 -6.15 -9.06
N SER A 314 22.20 -6.96 -10.09
CA SER A 314 23.44 -6.88 -10.85
C SER A 314 23.55 -5.60 -11.68
N MET A 315 22.44 -5.12 -12.25
CA MET A 315 22.40 -3.87 -13.01
C MET A 315 22.60 -2.66 -12.09
N VAL A 316 21.98 -2.68 -10.90
CA VAL A 316 22.17 -1.67 -9.85
C VAL A 316 23.64 -1.60 -9.44
N ALA A 317 24.27 -2.74 -9.19
CA ALA A 317 25.66 -2.82 -8.76
C ALA A 317 26.68 -2.32 -9.81
N ARG A 318 26.31 -2.29 -11.11
CA ARG A 318 27.17 -1.77 -12.19
C ARG A 318 27.10 -0.25 -12.34
N ARG A 319 26.04 0.40 -11.85
CA ARG A 319 25.81 1.85 -11.97
C ARG A 319 26.31 2.66 -10.76
N THR A 320 26.64 1.99 -9.65
CA THR A 320 27.02 2.60 -8.36
C THR A 320 28.37 2.09 -7.88
#